data_AF-A0A924WBL4-F1
#
_entry.id   AF-A0A924WBL4-F1
#
_cell.length_a   1.000
_cell.length_b   1.000
_cell.length_c   1.000
_cell.angle_alpha   90.00
_cell.angle_beta   90.00
_cell.angle_gamma   90.00
#
_symmetry.space_group_name_H-M   'P 1'
#
loop_
_entity.id
_entity.type
_entity.pdbx_description
1 polymer ?
#
loop_
_entity_poly.entity_id
_entity_poly.type
_entity_poly.pdbx_seq_one_letter_code
_entity_poly.pdbx_strand_id
1 'polypeptide(L)'
;MTIHDDHMTGREGSVREPNRVQLFFARGTLGNMWLIASAVFGEAFALLWSEPNIEFFTRASGVFWLLVGAVIAPVAGVFALLVPGYFLLWPVYLLIERMNGGPFKVGDVVMVLAGPYRGRIGRIYGLSQGNSVCVALGLKEQKSYEDIFGPIQLLRQDASLEVTTDRHV
;
A
#
# COMPACT_ATOMS: atom_id res chain seq x y z
N MET A 1 22.39 -31.81 -45.79
CA MET A 1 22.46 -30.58 -44.99
C MET A 1 21.05 -30.34 -44.48
N THR A 2 20.77 -30.86 -43.30
CA THR A 2 19.41 -30.97 -42.74
C THR A 2 19.24 -29.79 -41.79
N ILE A 3 18.38 -28.84 -42.15
CA ILE A 3 18.06 -27.68 -41.31
C ILE A 3 17.22 -28.22 -40.16
N HIS A 4 17.78 -28.18 -38.96
CA HIS A 4 17.09 -28.53 -37.73
C HIS A 4 16.23 -27.30 -37.37
N ASP A 5 14.95 -27.34 -37.74
CA ASP A 5 13.97 -26.38 -37.25
C ASP A 5 13.77 -26.64 -35.75
N ASP A 6 14.55 -25.92 -34.93
CA ASP A 6 14.29 -25.77 -33.50
C ASP A 6 12.96 -25.04 -33.37
N HIS A 7 11.89 -25.82 -33.16
CA HIS A 7 10.62 -25.34 -32.65
C HIS A 7 10.86 -24.64 -31.31
N MET A 8 11.12 -23.33 -31.37
CA MET A 8 11.00 -22.41 -30.25
C MET A 8 9.53 -22.41 -29.83
N THR A 9 9.16 -23.36 -28.96
CA THR A 9 7.90 -23.31 -28.22
C THR A 9 7.96 -22.07 -27.35
N GLY A 10 7.48 -20.95 -27.87
CA GLY A 10 7.30 -19.73 -27.11
C GLY A 10 6.52 -20.08 -25.85
N ARG A 11 7.17 -19.98 -24.69
CA ARG A 11 6.47 -20.00 -23.41
C ARG A 11 5.58 -18.76 -23.42
N GLU A 12 4.30 -18.95 -23.73
CA GLU A 12 3.27 -17.98 -23.43
C GLU A 12 3.43 -17.62 -21.94
N GLY A 13 3.77 -16.36 -21.67
CA GLY A 13 3.96 -15.90 -20.30
C GLY A 13 2.65 -16.09 -19.56
N SER A 14 2.67 -16.81 -18.43
CA SER A 14 1.46 -16.99 -17.64
C SER A 14 1.26 -15.77 -16.76
N VAL A 15 0.10 -15.12 -16.84
CA VAL A 15 -0.24 -14.03 -15.93
C VAL A 15 -0.31 -14.59 -14.51
N ARG A 16 0.52 -14.06 -13.61
CA ARG A 16 0.48 -14.41 -12.19
C ARG A 16 -0.71 -13.73 -11.53
N GLU A 17 -1.64 -14.52 -11.02
CA GLU A 17 -2.78 -14.00 -10.27
C GLU A 17 -2.36 -13.50 -8.86
N PRO A 18 -2.91 -12.37 -8.39
CA PRO A 18 -2.60 -11.86 -7.08
C PRO A 18 -3.40 -12.59 -6.00
N ASN A 19 -2.73 -12.98 -4.92
CA ASN A 19 -3.41 -13.55 -3.75
C ASN A 19 -4.22 -12.44 -3.03
N ARG A 20 -5.32 -12.82 -2.36
CA ARG A 20 -6.14 -11.95 -1.49
C ARG A 20 -5.29 -11.18 -0.48
N VAL A 21 -4.25 -11.80 0.07
CA VAL A 21 -3.32 -11.14 0.99
C VAL A 21 -2.63 -9.96 0.29
N GLN A 22 -2.06 -10.15 -0.89
CA GLN A 22 -1.38 -9.08 -1.65
C GLN A 22 -2.35 -7.93 -1.97
N LEU A 23 -3.59 -8.26 -2.36
CA LEU A 23 -4.65 -7.27 -2.62
C LEU A 23 -5.04 -6.48 -1.36
N PHE A 24 -5.08 -7.14 -0.20
CA PHE A 24 -5.37 -6.50 1.08
C PHE A 24 -4.29 -5.46 1.44
N PHE A 25 -3.02 -5.83 1.29
CA PHE A 25 -1.89 -4.96 1.60
C PHE A 25 -1.71 -3.82 0.59
N ALA A 26 -1.93 -4.08 -0.71
CA ALA A 26 -1.82 -3.09 -1.77
C ALA A 26 -2.75 -1.87 -1.57
N ARG A 27 -3.86 -2.03 -0.84
CA ARG A 27 -4.80 -0.95 -0.52
C ARG A 27 -4.37 -0.06 0.67
N GLY A 28 -3.22 -0.34 1.29
CA GLY A 28 -2.79 0.37 2.50
C GLY A 28 -3.59 -0.01 3.76
N THR A 29 -4.34 -1.11 3.72
CA THR A 29 -5.29 -1.49 4.78
C THR A 29 -4.61 -1.66 6.14
N LEU A 30 -3.41 -2.26 6.18
CA LEU A 30 -2.68 -2.46 7.43
C LEU A 30 -2.29 -1.12 8.10
N GLY A 31 -1.80 -0.16 7.31
CA GLY A 31 -1.47 1.18 7.81
C GLY A 31 -2.70 1.88 8.39
N ASN A 32 -3.83 1.83 7.68
CA ASN A 32 -5.10 2.40 8.17
C ASN A 32 -5.58 1.74 9.46
N MET A 33 -5.49 0.40 9.55
CA MET A 33 -5.83 -0.34 10.77
C MET A 33 -4.93 0.07 11.94
N TRP A 34 -3.63 0.26 11.71
CA TRP A 34 -2.71 0.72 12.73
C TRP A 34 -3.07 2.12 13.25
N LEU A 35 -3.39 3.05 12.35
CA LEU A 35 -3.80 4.41 12.73
C LEU A 35 -5.08 4.40 13.57
N ILE A 36 -6.08 3.61 13.16
CA ILE A 36 -7.33 3.45 13.91
C ILE A 36 -7.07 2.82 15.28
N ALA A 37 -6.28 1.73 15.34
CA ALA A 37 -5.94 1.08 16.59
C ALA A 37 -5.19 2.02 17.54
N SER A 38 -4.29 2.86 17.00
CA SER A 38 -3.54 3.84 17.77
C SER A 38 -4.43 4.95 18.34
N ALA A 39 -5.40 5.41 17.55
CA ALA A 39 -6.40 6.38 18.00
C ALA A 39 -7.28 5.81 19.12
N VAL A 40 -7.78 4.58 18.96
CA VAL A 40 -8.57 3.88 19.98
C VAL A 40 -7.76 3.65 21.26
N PHE A 41 -6.47 3.29 21.12
CA PHE A 41 -5.57 3.12 22.26
C PHE A 41 -5.39 4.42 23.05
N GLY A 42 -5.20 5.55 22.35
CA GLY A 42 -5.10 6.87 22.98
C GLY A 42 -6.33 7.22 23.81
N GLU A 43 -7.52 6.98 23.26
CA GLU A 43 -8.79 7.21 23.96
C GLU A 43 -8.95 6.30 25.18
N ALA A 44 -8.71 5.00 25.01
CA ALA A 44 -8.80 4.03 26.11
C ALA A 44 -7.82 4.40 27.24
N PHE A 45 -6.60 4.80 26.89
CA PHE A 45 -5.60 5.24 27.86
C PHE A 45 -6.05 6.50 28.63
N ALA A 46 -6.61 7.50 27.93
CA ALA A 46 -7.11 8.71 28.57
C ALA A 46 -8.28 8.44 29.54
N LEU A 47 -9.21 7.55 29.16
CA LEU A 47 -10.33 7.15 30.02
C LEU A 47 -9.85 6.39 31.26
N LEU A 48 -8.89 5.48 31.10
CA LEU A 48 -8.30 4.76 32.23
C LEU A 48 -7.53 5.69 33.18
N TRP A 49 -6.81 6.67 32.63
CA TRP A 49 -6.00 7.61 33.42
C TRP A 49 -6.82 8.67 34.14
N SER A 50 -7.96 9.08 33.56
CA SER A 50 -8.81 10.14 34.12
C SER A 50 -9.70 9.69 35.27
N GLU A 51 -9.82 8.38 35.50
CA GLU A 51 -10.68 7.77 36.54
C GLU A 51 -12.06 8.47 36.66
N PRO A 52 -12.83 8.59 35.56
CA PRO A 52 -14.02 9.41 35.56
C PRO A 52 -15.07 8.86 36.53
N ASN A 53 -15.47 9.66 37.51
CA ASN A 53 -16.51 9.35 38.47
C ASN A 53 -17.82 10.12 38.16
N ILE A 54 -18.92 9.75 38.82
CA ILE A 54 -20.23 10.39 38.56
C ILE A 54 -20.18 11.90 38.81
N GLU A 55 -19.45 12.36 39.84
CA GLU A 55 -19.30 13.78 40.14
C GLU A 55 -18.62 14.55 38.99
N PHE A 56 -17.67 13.93 38.30
CA PHE A 56 -16.99 14.51 37.15
C PHE A 56 -17.97 14.88 36.03
N PHE A 57 -18.96 14.02 35.76
CA PHE A 57 -20.00 14.28 34.74
C PHE A 57 -21.02 15.34 35.16
N THR A 58 -21.19 15.58 36.47
CA THR A 58 -22.09 16.63 36.98
C THR A 58 -21.48 18.03 36.93
N ARG A 59 -20.15 18.14 36.82
CA ARG A 59 -19.46 19.44 36.76
C ARG A 59 -19.27 19.85 35.29
N ALA A 60 -19.70 21.07 34.95
CA ALA A 60 -19.51 21.62 33.59
C ALA A 60 -18.04 21.61 33.14
N SER A 61 -17.11 21.83 34.06
CA SER A 61 -15.66 21.72 33.78
C SER A 61 -15.22 20.29 33.49
N GLY A 62 -15.79 19.28 34.14
CA GLY A 62 -15.49 17.87 33.86
C GLY A 62 -15.98 17.47 32.46
N VAL A 63 -17.21 17.83 32.12
CA VAL A 63 -17.76 17.63 30.76
C VAL A 63 -16.89 18.34 29.71
N PHE A 64 -16.46 19.58 29.99
CA PHE A 64 -15.55 20.31 29.09
C PHE A 64 -14.24 19.55 28.86
N TRP A 65 -13.57 19.12 29.93
CA TRP A 65 -12.30 18.39 29.81
C TRP A 65 -12.46 17.03 29.15
N LEU A 66 -13.60 16.36 29.33
CA LEU A 66 -13.93 15.13 28.61
C LEU A 66 -14.03 15.37 27.10
N LEU A 67 -14.73 16.41 26.68
CA LEU A 67 -14.86 16.76 25.25
C LEU A 67 -13.50 17.14 24.65
N VAL A 68 -12.67 17.88 25.39
CA VAL A 68 -11.30 18.18 24.97
C VAL A 68 -10.47 16.90 24.87
N GLY A 69 -10.56 16.01 25.86
CA GLY A 69 -9.90 14.71 25.88
C GLY A 69 -10.27 13.85 24.68
N ALA A 70 -11.55 13.74 24.36
CA ALA A 70 -12.07 12.94 23.24
C ALA A 70 -11.54 13.38 21.85
N VAL A 71 -11.05 14.62 21.72
CA VAL A 71 -10.42 15.12 20.49
C VAL A 71 -8.91 14.96 20.53
N ILE A 72 -8.28 15.28 21.68
CA ILE A 72 -6.82 15.29 21.81
C ILE A 72 -6.26 13.87 21.95
N ALA A 73 -6.92 13.00 22.71
CA ALA A 73 -6.41 11.67 23.04
C ALA A 73 -6.20 10.76 21.81
N PRO A 74 -7.12 10.71 20.81
CA PRO A 74 -6.89 9.93 19.59
C PRO A 74 -5.68 10.42 18.80
N VAL A 75 -5.52 11.74 18.69
CA VAL A 75 -4.39 12.37 17.99
C VAL A 75 -3.08 12.05 18.74
N ALA A 76 -3.06 12.21 20.06
CA ALA A 76 -1.93 11.86 20.90
C ALA A 76 -1.56 10.38 20.79
N GLY A 77 -2.55 9.48 20.75
CA GLY A 77 -2.34 8.04 20.54
C GLY A 77 -1.67 7.72 19.21
N VAL A 78 -2.12 8.34 18.12
CA VAL A 78 -1.47 8.21 16.80
C VAL A 78 -0.01 8.66 16.83
N PHE A 79 0.29 9.82 17.41
CA PHE A 79 1.67 10.31 17.50
C PHE A 79 2.54 9.43 18.41
N ALA A 80 2.01 8.98 19.56
CA ALA A 80 2.72 8.11 20.50
C ALA A 80 3.09 6.76 19.89
N LEU A 81 2.25 6.22 19.01
CA LEU A 81 2.43 4.92 18.38
C LEU A 81 2.98 4.98 16.94
N LEU A 82 3.36 6.17 16.46
CA LEU A 82 3.91 6.33 15.11
C LEU A 82 5.30 5.66 14.98
N VAL A 83 6.21 5.94 15.91
CA VAL A 83 7.56 5.35 15.91
C VAL A 83 7.53 3.84 16.17
N PRO A 84 6.84 3.32 17.21
CA PRO A 84 6.68 1.88 17.40
C PRO A 84 6.01 1.20 16.19
N GLY A 85 5.01 1.85 15.61
CA GLY A 85 4.32 1.38 14.42
C GLY A 85 5.25 1.22 13.23
N TYR A 86 6.17 2.17 13.02
CA TYR A 86 7.18 2.05 11.98
C TYR A 86 8.00 0.76 12.15
N PHE A 87 8.56 0.51 13.34
CA PHE A 87 9.36 -0.69 13.59
C PHE A 87 8.56 -2.00 13.45
N LEU A 88 7.29 -1.99 13.81
CA LEU A 88 6.43 -3.17 13.73
C LEU A 88 5.96 -3.45 12.31
N LEU A 89 5.54 -2.42 11.57
CA LEU A 89 4.95 -2.57 10.24
C LEU A 89 6.01 -2.71 9.13
N TRP A 90 7.17 -2.07 9.30
CA TRP A 90 8.26 -2.11 8.32
C TRP A 90 8.67 -3.53 7.85
N PRO A 91 8.97 -4.49 8.75
CA PRO A 91 9.35 -5.84 8.31
C PRO A 91 8.21 -6.55 7.56
N VAL A 92 6.96 -6.26 7.90
CA VAL A 92 5.79 -6.80 7.20
C VAL A 92 5.74 -6.24 5.78
N TYR A 93 5.94 -4.93 5.60
CA TYR A 93 5.97 -4.31 4.27
C TYR A 93 7.11 -4.86 3.40
N LEU A 94 8.30 -5.06 3.97
CA LEU A 94 9.42 -5.69 3.24
C LEU A 94 9.11 -7.14 2.82
N LEU A 95 8.44 -7.91 3.68
CA LEU A 95 8.03 -9.27 3.35
C LEU A 95 7.03 -9.28 2.19
N ILE A 96 6.01 -8.41 2.24
CA ILE A 96 5.00 -8.31 1.18
C ILE A 96 5.62 -7.83 -0.14
N GLU A 97 6.53 -6.85 -0.09
CA GLU A 97 7.30 -6.42 -1.27
C GLU A 97 8.05 -7.60 -1.91
N ARG A 98 8.73 -8.43 -1.11
CA ARG A 98 9.41 -9.62 -1.62
C ARG A 98 8.43 -10.64 -2.20
N MET A 99 7.27 -10.86 -1.57
CA MET A 99 6.23 -11.76 -2.09
C MET A 99 5.67 -11.29 -3.44
N ASN A 100 5.62 -9.98 -3.64
CA ASN A 100 5.23 -9.33 -4.89
C ASN A 100 6.32 -9.37 -5.97
N GLY A 101 7.51 -9.90 -5.67
CA GLY A 101 8.63 -9.97 -6.60
C GLY A 101 9.52 -8.73 -6.62
N GLY A 102 9.43 -7.87 -5.60
CA GLY A 102 10.40 -6.81 -5.37
C GLY A 102 11.78 -7.35 -4.93
N PRO A 103 12.85 -6.53 -4.96
CA PRO A 103 12.85 -5.13 -5.39
C PRO A 103 12.63 -4.99 -6.91
N PHE A 104 12.04 -3.88 -7.34
CA PHE A 104 11.71 -3.61 -8.74
C PHE A 104 12.79 -2.76 -9.42
N LYS A 105 12.92 -2.92 -10.73
CA LYS A 105 13.90 -2.24 -11.57
C LYS A 105 13.26 -1.75 -12.87
N VAL A 106 13.90 -0.75 -13.49
CA VAL A 106 13.51 -0.30 -14.84
C VAL A 106 13.59 -1.47 -15.82
N GLY A 107 12.55 -1.62 -16.63
CA GLY A 107 12.39 -2.70 -17.59
C GLY A 107 11.51 -3.85 -17.10
N ASP A 108 11.23 -3.96 -15.80
CA ASP A 108 10.35 -5.00 -15.27
C ASP A 108 8.91 -4.84 -15.75
N VAL A 109 8.25 -5.95 -16.07
CA VAL A 109 6.81 -6.00 -16.35
C VAL A 109 6.08 -6.26 -15.04
N VAL A 110 5.13 -5.40 -14.71
CA VAL A 110 4.41 -5.43 -13.43
C VAL A 110 2.91 -5.23 -13.64
N MET A 111 2.11 -5.80 -12.76
CA MET A 111 0.68 -5.58 -12.67
C MET A 111 0.37 -4.68 -11.47
N VAL A 112 -0.51 -3.69 -11.67
CA VAL A 112 -0.99 -2.81 -10.60
C VAL A 112 -2.05 -3.52 -9.76
N LEU A 113 -1.88 -3.55 -8.43
CA LEU A 113 -2.72 -4.30 -7.50
C LEU A 113 -3.83 -3.46 -6.84
N ALA A 114 -3.70 -2.14 -6.82
CA ALA A 114 -4.64 -1.24 -6.14
C ALA A 114 -4.78 0.11 -6.87
N GLY A 115 -5.82 0.86 -6.52
CA GLY A 115 -6.14 2.15 -7.14
C GLY A 115 -6.91 2.04 -8.46
N PRO A 116 -7.03 3.15 -9.20
CA PRO A 116 -7.82 3.22 -10.45
C PRO A 116 -7.33 2.30 -11.56
N TYR A 117 -6.02 2.02 -11.60
CA TYR A 117 -5.37 1.22 -12.64
C TYR A 117 -5.22 -0.27 -12.27
N ARG A 118 -5.93 -0.72 -11.23
CA ARG A 118 -5.84 -2.10 -10.75
C ARG A 118 -6.11 -3.12 -11.87
N GLY A 119 -5.25 -4.13 -11.96
CA GLY A 119 -5.28 -5.19 -12.95
C GLY A 119 -4.53 -4.86 -14.24
N ARG A 120 -4.14 -3.60 -14.48
CA ARG A 120 -3.36 -3.23 -15.66
C ARG A 120 -1.92 -3.71 -15.55
N ILE A 121 -1.36 -4.16 -16.67
CA ILE A 121 0.03 -4.60 -16.80
C ILE A 121 0.81 -3.52 -17.56
N GLY A 122 1.91 -3.07 -16.95
CA GLY A 122 2.78 -2.04 -17.50
C GLY A 122 4.26 -2.37 -17.30
N ARG A 123 5.11 -1.71 -18.06
CA ARG A 123 6.57 -1.81 -17.87
C ARG A 123 7.07 -0.65 -17.03
N ILE A 124 7.94 -0.92 -16.05
CA ILE A 124 8.59 0.14 -15.29
C ILE A 124 9.55 0.88 -16.21
N TYR A 125 9.36 2.19 -16.38
CA TYR A 125 10.22 3.01 -17.22
C TYR A 125 11.13 3.95 -16.41
N GLY A 126 10.85 4.15 -15.12
CA GLY A 126 11.60 5.06 -14.27
C GLY A 126 11.48 4.74 -12.79
N LEU A 127 12.42 5.27 -12.01
CA LEU A 127 12.37 5.29 -10.55
C LEU A 127 11.88 6.67 -10.09
N SER A 128 11.12 6.71 -9.00
CA SER A 128 10.66 7.93 -8.36
C SER A 128 11.31 8.11 -6.98
N GLN A 129 10.86 9.09 -6.19
CA GLN A 129 11.39 9.32 -4.84
C GLN A 129 11.10 8.12 -3.92
N GLY A 130 12.08 7.77 -3.07
CA GLY A 130 11.97 6.64 -2.16
C GLY A 130 12.11 5.29 -2.89
N ASN A 131 11.19 4.35 -2.60
CA ASN A 131 11.14 3.03 -3.23
C ASN A 131 10.02 2.92 -4.29
N SER A 132 9.50 4.06 -4.75
CA SER A 132 8.41 4.12 -5.73
C SER A 132 8.93 4.08 -7.16
N VAL A 133 8.11 3.59 -8.09
CA VAL A 133 8.48 3.40 -9.50
C VAL A 133 7.39 3.94 -10.43
N CYS A 134 7.78 4.34 -11.64
CA CYS A 134 6.85 4.82 -12.67
C CYS A 134 6.55 3.70 -13.68
N VAL A 135 5.27 3.41 -13.90
CA VAL A 135 4.80 2.30 -14.75
C VAL A 135 4.15 2.83 -16.01
N ALA A 136 4.58 2.36 -17.19
CA ALA A 136 4.01 2.79 -18.46
C ALA A 136 2.58 2.25 -18.63
N LEU A 137 1.59 3.06 -18.27
CA LEU A 137 0.15 2.76 -18.40
C LEU A 137 -0.53 3.53 -19.54
N GLY A 138 0.09 4.63 -19.99
CA GLY A 138 -0.39 5.50 -21.05
C GLY A 138 0.24 6.90 -20.97
N LEU A 139 0.16 7.68 -22.06
CA LEU A 139 0.75 9.03 -22.11
C LEU A 139 0.02 10.05 -21.23
N LYS A 140 -1.27 9.84 -20.98
CA LYS A 140 -2.08 10.73 -20.16
C LYS A 140 -1.67 10.61 -18.69
N GLU A 141 -1.54 9.37 -18.22
CA GLU A 141 -1.18 8.99 -16.86
C GLU A 141 0.22 9.49 -16.51
N GLN A 142 1.15 9.37 -17.47
CA GLN A 142 2.50 9.90 -17.33
C GLN A 142 2.53 11.43 -17.18
N LYS A 143 1.64 12.15 -17.86
CA LYS A 143 1.54 13.62 -17.74
C LYS A 143 0.87 14.07 -16.43
N SER A 144 -0.03 13.27 -15.88
CA SER A 144 -0.69 13.55 -14.60
C SER A 144 0.03 12.99 -13.37
N TYR A 145 1.16 12.28 -13.56
CA TYR A 145 1.90 11.58 -12.49
C TYR A 145 1.07 10.54 -11.74
N GLU A 146 0.02 10.01 -12.38
CA GLU A 146 -0.83 8.96 -11.82
C GLU A 146 -0.26 7.56 -12.02
N ASP A 147 0.94 7.48 -12.59
CA ASP A 147 1.67 6.26 -12.92
C ASP A 147 2.79 5.91 -11.92
N ILE A 148 2.82 6.60 -10.77
CA ILE A 148 3.77 6.36 -9.68
C ILE A 148 3.14 5.39 -8.67
N PHE A 149 3.80 4.26 -8.46
CA PHE A 149 3.33 3.22 -7.55
C PHE A 149 4.41 2.83 -6.55
N GLY A 150 3.97 2.54 -5.31
CA GLY A 150 4.80 1.91 -4.30
C GLY A 150 4.98 0.41 -4.56
N PRO A 151 6.01 -0.22 -3.97
CA PRO A 151 6.36 -1.61 -4.24
C PRO A 151 5.27 -2.61 -3.84
N ILE A 152 4.52 -2.31 -2.78
CA ILE A 152 3.41 -3.17 -2.33
C ILE A 152 2.17 -3.10 -3.22
N GLN A 153 2.10 -2.10 -4.10
CA GLN A 153 1.00 -1.89 -5.03
C GLN A 153 1.25 -2.58 -6.38
N LEU A 154 2.40 -3.24 -6.55
CA LEU A 154 2.80 -3.88 -7.80
C LEU A 154 3.00 -5.38 -7.59
N LEU A 155 2.80 -6.16 -8.63
CA LEU A 155 3.16 -7.58 -8.71
C LEU A 155 4.01 -7.80 -9.96
N ARG A 156 5.21 -8.34 -9.80
CA ARG A 156 6.07 -8.73 -10.93
C ARG A 156 5.39 -9.80 -11.78
N GLN A 157 5.44 -9.61 -13.09
CA GLN A 157 4.90 -10.49 -14.12
C GLN A 157 6.02 -10.99 -15.04
N ASP A 158 5.71 -11.99 -15.86
CA ASP A 158 6.63 -12.50 -16.88
C ASP A 158 6.94 -11.44 -17.94
N ALA A 159 8.21 -11.35 -18.33
CA ALA A 159 8.68 -10.32 -19.26
C ALA A 159 8.14 -10.49 -20.70
N SER A 160 7.62 -11.67 -21.03
CA SER A 160 7.01 -12.00 -22.32
C SER A 160 5.55 -11.54 -22.43
N LEU A 161 4.93 -11.10 -21.32
CA LEU A 161 3.57 -10.60 -21.35
C LEU A 161 3.50 -9.28 -22.11
N GLU A 162 2.53 -9.18 -23.01
CA GLU A 162 2.24 -7.92 -23.69
C GLU A 162 1.80 -6.88 -22.67
N VAL A 163 2.46 -5.72 -22.74
CA VAL A 163 2.05 -4.55 -21.98
C VAL A 163 0.70 -4.12 -22.52
N THR A 164 -0.32 -4.10 -21.65
CA THR A 164 -1.67 -3.65 -22.01
C THR A 164 -1.65 -2.13 -22.13
N THR A 165 -1.02 -1.63 -23.18
CA THR A 165 -1.20 -0.25 -23.63
C THR A 165 -2.53 -0.26 -24.36
N ASP A 166 -3.59 0.23 -23.72
CA ASP A 166 -4.89 0.42 -24.37
C ASP A 166 -4.66 1.12 -25.73
N ARG A 167 -4.85 0.39 -26.84
CA ARG A 167 -4.69 0.91 -28.21
C ARG A 167 -5.87 1.77 -28.66
N HIS A 168 -6.75 2.15 -27.74
CA HIS A 168 -7.95 2.93 -28.02
C HIS A 168 -8.08 4.04 -27.00
N VAL A 169 -7.69 5.26 -27.38
CA VAL A 169 -8.51 6.48 -27.49
C VAL A 169 -7.63 7.60 -28.05
#